data_AF-A0A7J9G1W6-F1
#
_entry.id   AF-A0A7J9G1W6-F1
#
_cell.length_a   1.000
_cell.length_b   1.000
_cell.length_c   1.000
_cell.angle_alpha   90.00
_cell.angle_beta   90.00
_cell.angle_gamma   90.00
#
_symmetry.space_group_name_H-M   'P 1'
#
loop_
_entity.id
_entity.type
_entity.pdbx_description
1 polymer ?
#
loop_
_entity_poly.entity_id
_entity_poly.type
_entity_poly.pdbx_seq_one_letter_code
_entity_poly.pdbx_strand_id
1 'polypeptide(L)'
;MGFDRNHLVESLRNRIQNEGTVAYYLLLDNLFRVSSGYLGAEFQESMESGFNRIHPNEPTVPAVGHRLTGYADYQTMGLRGLERKWALGLQSRAHPREIMTEVLKAFQELNVYWKKIGHYNMKCRWLASIPGLNEGLVNNPVHNNNHYFGDELTIIENDGVSRAPNVVKFEVQLYKTREEKYLLDLQRVEGPQFLFLDLCAAFLAQLRVL
;
A
#
# COMPACT_ATOMS: atom_id res chain seq x y z
N MET A 1 -8.89 -2.55 -35.88
CA MET A 1 -10.05 -2.35 -34.98
C MET A 1 -11.36 -2.58 -35.72
N GLY A 2 -11.54 -2.14 -36.98
CA GLY A 2 -12.65 -2.61 -37.83
C GLY A 2 -14.05 -2.06 -37.48
N PHE A 3 -14.14 -1.06 -36.61
CA PHE A 3 -15.41 -0.44 -36.24
C PHE A 3 -15.96 0.46 -37.36
N ASP A 4 -17.26 0.37 -37.62
CA ASP A 4 -17.94 1.33 -38.49
C ASP A 4 -17.93 2.73 -37.85
N ARG A 5 -17.55 3.73 -38.64
CA ARG A 5 -17.36 5.11 -38.16
C ARG A 5 -18.66 5.74 -37.70
N ASN A 6 -19.74 5.57 -38.45
CA ASN A 6 -21.01 6.25 -38.17
C ASN A 6 -21.65 5.67 -36.91
N HIS A 7 -21.67 4.35 -36.81
CA HIS A 7 -22.13 3.63 -35.64
C HIS A 7 -21.31 3.96 -34.38
N LEU A 8 -19.99 4.08 -34.50
CA LEU A 8 -19.13 4.48 -33.38
C LEU A 8 -19.41 5.91 -32.93
N VAL A 9 -19.53 6.86 -33.87
CA VAL A 9 -19.82 8.27 -33.56
C VAL A 9 -21.19 8.41 -32.89
N GLU A 10 -22.20 7.69 -33.38
CA GLU A 10 -23.52 7.66 -32.76
C GLU A 10 -23.48 7.05 -31.36
N SER A 11 -22.76 5.93 -31.19
CA SER A 11 -22.57 5.30 -29.88
C SER A 11 -21.89 6.24 -28.87
N LEU A 12 -20.89 7.00 -29.31
CA LEU A 12 -20.20 8.01 -28.48
C LEU A 12 -21.14 9.16 -28.10
N ARG A 13 -21.93 9.67 -29.05
CA ARG A 13 -22.91 10.75 -28.80
C ARG A 13 -23.98 10.32 -27.80
N ASN A 14 -24.45 9.09 -27.91
CA ASN A 14 -25.50 8.53 -27.08
C ASN A 14 -24.98 7.90 -25.78
N ARG A 15 -23.67 7.97 -25.50
CA ARG A 15 -23.00 7.37 -24.32
C ARG A 15 -23.29 5.87 -24.15
N ILE A 16 -23.41 5.14 -25.26
CA ILE A 16 -23.65 3.70 -25.27
C ILE A 16 -22.34 2.99 -24.92
N GLN A 17 -22.37 2.08 -23.95
CA GLN A 17 -21.22 1.22 -23.62
C GLN A 17 -21.21 -0.01 -24.54
N ASN A 18 -20.26 -0.05 -25.48
CA ASN A 18 -20.03 -1.16 -26.40
C ASN A 18 -18.53 -1.29 -26.70
N GLU A 19 -18.13 -2.36 -27.39
CA GLU A 19 -16.72 -2.63 -27.68
C GLU A 19 -16.00 -1.45 -28.37
N GLY A 20 -16.68 -0.77 -29.29
CA GLY A 20 -16.12 0.37 -30.02
C GLY A 20 -15.87 1.60 -29.14
N THR A 21 -16.83 1.95 -28.29
CA THR A 21 -16.70 3.09 -27.37
C THR A 21 -15.68 2.81 -26.26
N VAL A 22 -15.64 1.58 -25.75
CA VAL A 22 -14.60 1.13 -24.80
C VAL A 22 -13.22 1.22 -25.45
N ALA A 23 -13.05 0.69 -26.66
CA ALA A 23 -11.80 0.77 -27.40
C ALA A 23 -11.37 2.21 -27.68
N TYR A 24 -12.32 3.09 -28.04
CA TYR A 24 -12.07 4.52 -28.23
C TYR A 24 -11.55 5.18 -26.95
N TYR A 25 -12.24 5.01 -25.81
CA TYR A 25 -11.83 5.64 -24.56
C TYR A 25 -10.52 5.07 -24.00
N LEU A 26 -10.24 3.77 -24.19
CA LEU A 26 -8.96 3.18 -23.81
C LEU A 26 -7.80 3.77 -24.63
N LEU A 27 -7.98 3.96 -25.95
CA LEU A 27 -6.98 4.61 -26.78
C LEU A 27 -6.82 6.08 -26.40
N LEU A 28 -7.93 6.77 -26.12
CA LEU A 28 -7.94 8.17 -25.71
C LEU A 28 -7.16 8.36 -24.40
N ASP A 29 -7.44 7.55 -23.37
CA ASP A 29 -6.75 7.62 -22.08
C ASP A 29 -5.24 7.35 -22.23
N ASN A 30 -4.86 6.37 -23.06
CA ASN A 30 -3.45 6.09 -23.34
C ASN A 30 -2.74 7.25 -24.05
N LEU A 31 -3.42 7.99 -24.92
CA LEU A 31 -2.85 9.16 -25.59
C LEU A 31 -2.63 10.34 -24.62
N PHE A 32 -3.53 10.53 -23.66
CA PHE A 32 -3.45 11.66 -22.72
C PHE A 32 -2.65 11.36 -21.44
N ARG A 33 -2.41 10.08 -21.12
CA ARG A 33 -1.52 9.67 -20.01
C ARG A 33 -0.05 10.04 -20.21
N VAL A 34 0.37 10.39 -21.42
CA VAL A 34 1.79 10.70 -21.71
C VAL A 34 2.22 12.10 -21.24
N SER A 35 1.33 12.97 -20.74
CA SER A 35 1.77 14.31 -20.29
C SER A 35 1.06 14.95 -19.10
N SER A 36 0.11 14.30 -18.43
CA SER A 36 -0.48 14.92 -17.24
C SER A 36 -1.06 13.89 -16.29
N GLY A 37 -0.22 13.40 -15.38
CA GLY A 37 -0.73 12.95 -14.10
C GLY A 37 -1.24 14.19 -13.36
N TYR A 38 -2.49 14.11 -12.88
CA TYR A 38 -3.21 15.11 -12.06
C TYR A 38 -2.51 15.51 -10.73
N LEU A 39 -1.21 15.19 -10.59
CA LEU A 39 -0.33 15.44 -9.44
C LEU A 39 1.02 16.03 -9.87
N GLY A 40 1.14 16.52 -11.11
CA GLY A 40 2.35 17.16 -11.64
C GLY A 40 2.48 18.65 -11.31
N ALA A 41 1.48 19.26 -10.67
CA ALA A 41 1.65 20.57 -10.05
C ALA A 41 2.24 20.37 -8.65
N GLU A 42 3.55 20.12 -8.63
CA GLU A 42 4.52 20.52 -7.60
C GLU A 42 3.90 20.76 -6.21
N PHE A 43 3.74 19.69 -5.44
CA PHE A 43 3.54 19.80 -4.00
C PHE A 43 4.87 20.32 -3.42
N GLN A 44 4.99 21.63 -3.28
CA GLN A 44 6.07 22.26 -2.52
C GLN A 44 5.88 21.82 -1.07
N GLU A 45 6.64 20.83 -0.62
CA GLU A 45 6.72 20.46 0.78
C GLU A 45 7.14 21.70 1.57
N SER A 46 6.19 22.30 2.30
CA SER A 46 6.46 23.43 3.19
C SER A 46 7.36 22.90 4.30
N MET A 47 8.69 23.06 4.13
CA MET A 47 9.62 22.94 5.25
C MET A 47 9.41 24.14 6.16
N GLU A 48 8.32 24.13 6.92
CA GLU A 48 8.17 24.98 8.10
C GLU A 48 8.91 24.31 9.25
N SER A 49 10.24 24.42 9.24
CA SER A 49 10.98 24.45 10.50
C SER A 49 10.66 25.77 11.18
N GLY A 50 9.98 25.68 12.32
CA GLY A 50 9.59 26.86 13.10
C GLY A 50 10.78 27.76 13.42
N PHE A 51 10.62 29.06 13.24
CA PHE A 51 10.44 30.04 14.31
C PHE A 51 10.74 31.47 13.80
N ASN A 52 9.72 32.34 13.96
CA ASN A 52 9.77 33.80 14.09
C ASN A 52 10.62 34.61 13.09
N ARG A 53 9.97 35.16 12.05
CA ARG A 53 10.53 36.31 11.31
C ARG A 53 9.73 37.58 11.60
N ILE A 54 10.14 38.28 12.65
CA ILE A 54 9.79 39.69 12.88
C ILE A 54 10.50 40.52 11.80
N HIS A 55 9.74 41.27 11.01
CA HIS A 55 10.25 42.42 10.24
C HIS A 55 10.67 43.52 11.23
N PRO A 56 11.80 44.24 11.02
CA PRO A 56 11.70 45.44 10.19
C PRO A 56 12.96 45.83 9.36
N ASN A 57 12.68 46.50 8.24
CA ASN A 57 13.36 47.61 7.54
C ASN A 57 14.87 47.58 7.14
N GLU A 58 15.07 47.93 5.86
CA GLU A 58 16.25 48.35 5.06
C GLU A 58 17.19 49.43 5.70
N PRO A 59 18.37 49.82 5.14
CA PRO A 59 18.85 49.70 3.73
C PRO A 59 20.36 49.34 3.45
N THR A 60 20.59 49.01 2.17
CA THR A 60 21.81 49.00 1.30
C THR A 60 23.16 49.60 1.76
N VAL A 61 24.30 48.88 1.55
CA VAL A 61 25.40 49.13 0.57
C VAL A 61 26.50 48.03 0.59
N PRO A 62 27.32 47.85 -0.48
CA PRO A 62 28.06 46.62 -0.77
C PRO A 62 29.59 46.64 -0.53
N ALA A 63 30.15 45.41 -0.53
CA ALA A 63 31.48 44.97 -1.01
C ALA A 63 32.77 45.25 -0.21
N VAL A 64 33.69 44.28 -0.36
CA VAL A 64 35.14 44.24 0.01
C VAL A 64 35.38 43.88 1.50
N GLY A 65 36.21 42.91 1.89
CA GLY A 65 37.13 41.99 1.22
C GLY A 65 37.89 41.21 2.31
N HIS A 66 38.33 39.99 1.98
CA HIS A 66 39.26 39.09 2.66
C HIS A 66 39.92 39.54 3.99
N ARG A 67 39.79 38.69 5.05
CA ARG A 67 40.94 38.16 5.82
C ARG A 67 40.61 36.78 6.41
N LEU A 68 41.55 35.86 6.21
CA LEU A 68 41.59 34.49 6.74
C LEU A 68 41.99 34.45 8.22
N THR A 69 41.71 33.29 8.83
CA THR A 69 42.46 32.59 9.90
C THR A 69 41.79 32.57 11.28
N GLY A 70 41.34 31.38 11.71
CA GLY A 70 40.88 31.14 13.08
C GLY A 70 40.31 29.75 13.28
N TYR A 71 41.17 28.81 13.68
CA TYR A 71 40.92 27.43 14.08
C TYR A 71 39.67 27.24 14.97
N ALA A 72 38.72 26.40 14.55
CA ALA A 72 37.81 25.67 15.45
C ALA A 72 37.27 24.45 14.71
N ASP A 73 37.86 23.32 15.04
CA ASP A 73 37.42 21.97 14.72
C ASP A 73 36.01 21.77 15.29
N TYR A 74 35.00 21.79 14.41
CA TYR A 74 33.70 21.18 14.70
C TYR A 74 33.42 20.22 13.57
N GLN A 75 33.64 18.96 13.90
CA GLN A 75 33.04 17.78 13.29
C GLN A 75 31.54 18.01 13.12
N THR A 76 31.16 18.72 12.06
CA THR A 76 29.78 18.79 11.61
C THR A 76 29.59 17.53 10.80
N MET A 77 29.37 16.43 11.52
CA MET A 77 28.74 15.24 10.95
C MET A 77 27.62 15.74 10.06
N GLY A 78 27.74 15.44 8.77
CA GLY A 78 26.75 15.79 7.77
C GLY A 78 25.44 15.08 8.05
N LEU A 79 24.67 15.61 9.01
CA LEU A 79 23.23 15.46 9.11
C LEU A 79 22.61 16.32 8.00
N ARG A 80 23.02 16.10 6.73
CA ARG A 80 22.07 16.35 5.64
C ARG A 80 20.95 15.36 5.91
N GLY A 81 19.77 15.88 6.25
CA GLY A 81 18.58 15.08 6.47
C GLY A 81 18.53 13.98 5.40
N LEU A 82 18.53 12.74 5.85
CA LEU A 82 18.29 11.59 5.00
C LEU A 82 16.89 11.78 4.44
N GLU A 83 16.77 12.42 3.28
CA GLU A 83 15.53 12.46 2.52
C GLU A 83 15.09 11.02 2.34
N ARG A 84 14.06 10.63 3.09
CA ARG A 84 13.51 9.27 3.04
C ARG A 84 12.69 9.18 1.77
N LYS A 85 13.35 8.72 0.70
CA LYS A 85 12.67 8.38 -0.54
C LYS A 85 11.82 7.14 -0.30
N TRP A 86 10.54 7.25 -0.61
CA TRP A 86 9.65 6.10 -0.63
C TRP A 86 10.14 5.07 -1.65
N ALA A 87 10.04 3.79 -1.30
CA ALA A 87 10.36 2.68 -2.17
C ALA A 87 9.13 1.78 -2.30
N LEU A 88 8.96 1.17 -3.47
CA LEU A 88 8.00 0.09 -3.67
C LEU A 88 8.58 -1.20 -3.08
N GLY A 89 7.76 -1.95 -2.35
CA GLY A 89 8.09 -3.29 -1.86
C GLY A 89 9.40 -3.41 -1.06
N LEU A 90 9.92 -4.63 -0.98
CA LEU A 90 11.18 -4.94 -0.30
C LEU A 90 12.20 -5.50 -1.28
N GLN A 91 13.38 -4.90 -1.29
CA GLN A 91 14.47 -5.37 -2.14
C GLN A 91 15.40 -6.30 -1.38
N SER A 92 15.77 -7.41 -2.01
CA SER A 92 16.73 -8.38 -1.47
C SER A 92 17.68 -8.87 -2.55
N ARG A 93 18.90 -9.21 -2.13
CA ARG A 93 19.90 -9.91 -2.96
C ARG A 93 19.91 -11.42 -2.71
N ALA A 94 19.13 -11.92 -1.76
CA ALA A 94 19.08 -13.34 -1.43
C ALA A 94 18.52 -14.17 -2.61
N HIS A 95 18.77 -15.47 -2.57
CA HIS A 95 18.24 -16.37 -3.59
C HIS A 95 16.70 -16.45 -3.49
N PRO A 96 15.91 -16.45 -4.59
CA PRO A 96 14.45 -16.44 -4.51
C PRO A 96 13.84 -17.52 -3.62
N ARG A 97 14.48 -18.69 -3.58
CA ARG A 97 14.05 -19.79 -2.71
C ARG A 97 14.13 -19.42 -1.23
N GLU A 98 15.19 -18.73 -0.83
CA GLU A 98 15.40 -18.27 0.55
C GLU A 98 14.39 -17.17 0.89
N ILE A 99 14.24 -16.19 0.01
CA ILE A 99 13.24 -15.12 0.14
C ILE A 99 11.85 -15.70 0.39
N MET A 100 11.41 -16.61 -0.49
CA MET A 100 10.10 -17.24 -0.35
C MET A 100 9.98 -18.09 0.91
N THR A 101 11.08 -18.67 1.39
CA THR A 101 11.08 -19.45 2.64
C THR A 101 10.80 -18.54 3.83
N GLU A 102 11.43 -17.36 3.90
CA GLU A 102 11.17 -16.38 4.96
C GLU A 102 9.76 -15.78 4.86
N VAL A 103 9.27 -15.51 3.65
CA VAL A 103 7.87 -15.07 3.43
C VAL A 103 6.88 -16.09 4.01
N LEU A 104 7.09 -17.38 3.71
CA LEU A 104 6.19 -18.44 4.17
C LEU A 104 6.26 -18.64 5.69
N LYS A 105 7.45 -18.50 6.31
CA LYS A 105 7.59 -18.52 7.77
C LYS A 105 6.82 -17.35 8.41
N ALA A 106 7.00 -16.14 7.90
CA ALA A 106 6.30 -14.95 8.40
C ALA A 106 4.77 -15.10 8.27
N PHE A 107 4.28 -15.70 7.18
CA PHE A 107 2.86 -16.00 7.03
C PHE A 107 2.34 -17.00 8.07
N GLN A 108 3.12 -18.03 8.41
CA GLN A 108 2.76 -18.98 9.47
C GLN A 108 2.65 -18.27 10.82
N GLU A 109 3.65 -17.44 11.18
CA GLU A 109 3.65 -16.71 12.45
C GLU A 109 2.48 -15.71 12.56
N LEU A 110 2.03 -15.14 11.43
CA LEU A 110 0.92 -14.19 11.38
C LEU A 110 -0.45 -14.83 11.13
N ASN A 111 -0.54 -16.17 11.06
CA ASN A 111 -1.76 -16.90 10.71
C ASN A 111 -2.41 -16.41 9.39
N VAL A 112 -1.57 -16.08 8.40
CA VAL A 112 -2.02 -15.78 7.04
C VAL A 112 -2.35 -17.09 6.34
N TYR A 113 -3.45 -17.16 5.61
CA TYR A 113 -3.73 -18.26 4.69
C TYR A 113 -3.31 -17.86 3.27
N TRP A 114 -2.68 -18.76 2.52
CA TRP A 114 -2.23 -18.46 1.16
C TRP A 114 -2.49 -19.61 0.20
N LYS A 115 -2.62 -19.27 -1.09
CA LYS A 115 -2.57 -20.23 -2.20
C LYS A 115 -1.59 -19.75 -3.25
N LYS A 116 -0.80 -20.68 -3.79
CA LYS A 116 0.10 -20.43 -4.92
C LYS A 116 -0.71 -20.30 -6.22
N ILE A 117 -0.46 -19.26 -7.00
CA ILE A 117 -1.02 -19.08 -8.35
C ILE A 117 0.04 -18.99 -9.45
N GLY A 118 1.31 -18.81 -9.07
CA GLY A 118 2.47 -18.87 -9.97
C GLY A 118 3.74 -19.25 -9.21
N HIS A 119 4.87 -19.40 -9.88
CA HIS A 119 6.13 -19.83 -9.23
C HIS A 119 6.53 -18.96 -8.04
N TYR A 120 6.28 -17.66 -8.12
CA TYR A 120 6.56 -16.67 -7.08
C TYR A 120 5.39 -15.71 -6.84
N ASN A 121 4.17 -16.21 -7.08
CA ASN A 121 2.93 -15.46 -6.88
C ASN A 121 1.97 -16.23 -5.99
N MET A 122 1.46 -15.56 -4.97
CA MET A 122 0.49 -16.12 -4.04
C MET A 122 -0.64 -15.13 -3.76
N LYS A 123 -1.87 -15.67 -3.68
CA LYS A 123 -3.01 -14.94 -3.10
C LYS A 123 -3.15 -15.31 -1.64
N CYS A 124 -3.28 -14.28 -0.81
CA CYS A 124 -3.27 -14.39 0.63
C CYS A 124 -4.57 -13.84 1.23
N ARG A 125 -4.95 -14.39 2.37
CA ARG A 125 -6.06 -13.96 3.20
C ARG A 125 -5.60 -13.92 4.65
N TRP A 126 -5.75 -12.78 5.28
CA TRP A 126 -5.47 -12.60 6.69
C TRP A 126 -6.74 -12.22 7.43
N LEU A 127 -6.96 -12.83 8.60
CA LEU A 127 -8.03 -12.45 9.52
C LEU A 127 -7.37 -11.80 10.73
N ALA A 128 -7.56 -10.49 10.88
CA ALA A 128 -7.12 -9.79 12.08
C ALA A 128 -7.96 -10.31 13.25
N SER A 129 -7.35 -11.16 14.08
CA SER A 129 -8.00 -11.65 15.29
C SER A 129 -8.20 -10.46 16.21
N ILE A 130 -9.46 -10.12 16.51
CA ILE A 130 -9.77 -9.16 17.55
C ILE A 130 -9.44 -9.86 18.87
N PRO A 131 -8.47 -9.35 19.67
CA PRO A 131 -8.22 -9.88 21.00
C PRO A 131 -9.52 -9.73 21.82
N GLY A 132 -10.10 -10.85 22.25
CA GLY A 132 -11.28 -10.87 23.13
C GLY A 132 -12.54 -11.61 22.62
N LEU A 133 -12.59 -12.11 21.37
CA LEU A 133 -13.75 -12.91 20.92
C LEU A 133 -13.48 -14.43 20.89
N ASN A 134 -12.23 -14.85 20.75
CA ASN A 134 -11.88 -16.27 20.51
C ASN A 134 -11.44 -17.04 21.77
N GLU A 135 -11.43 -16.43 22.95
CA GLU A 135 -11.01 -17.08 24.20
C GLU A 135 -12.12 -17.90 24.87
N GLY A 136 -13.34 -17.91 24.32
CA GLY A 136 -14.51 -18.57 24.91
C GLY A 136 -15.02 -19.85 24.22
N LEU A 137 -14.43 -20.29 23.09
CA LEU A 137 -14.94 -21.45 22.35
C LEU A 137 -13.83 -22.47 22.02
N VAL A 138 -13.07 -22.87 23.03
CA VAL A 138 -12.36 -24.15 23.02
C VAL A 138 -12.63 -24.77 24.37
N ASN A 139 -13.54 -25.77 24.43
CA ASN A 139 -13.53 -26.96 25.30
C ASN A 139 -14.94 -27.62 25.35
N ASN A 140 -15.22 -28.60 24.48
CA ASN A 140 -15.53 -29.99 24.84
C ASN A 140 -16.19 -30.79 23.69
N PRO A 141 -15.93 -32.12 23.59
CA PRO A 141 -16.50 -33.01 22.59
C PRO A 141 -17.75 -33.78 23.08
N VAL A 142 -18.44 -34.43 22.12
CA VAL A 142 -19.42 -35.55 22.22
C VAL A 142 -20.93 -35.20 22.08
N HIS A 143 -21.48 -35.67 20.95
CA HIS A 143 -22.85 -36.17 20.68
C HIS A 143 -24.06 -35.55 21.42
N ASN A 144 -25.03 -35.00 20.67
CA ASN A 144 -26.26 -35.69 20.26
C ASN A 144 -27.41 -34.71 19.93
N ASN A 145 -28.15 -35.06 18.88
CA ASN A 145 -29.51 -34.67 18.50
C ASN A 145 -29.89 -33.25 17.99
N ASN A 146 -30.44 -33.29 16.77
CA ASN A 146 -31.38 -32.39 16.11
C ASN A 146 -32.31 -31.58 17.04
N HIS A 147 -32.43 -30.27 16.77
CA HIS A 147 -33.73 -29.63 16.58
C HIS A 147 -33.59 -28.37 15.71
N TYR A 148 -34.15 -28.42 14.50
CA TYR A 148 -34.54 -27.24 13.72
C TYR A 148 -35.79 -26.65 14.36
N PHE A 149 -35.85 -25.34 14.63
CA PHE A 149 -36.94 -24.41 14.24
C PHE A 149 -36.95 -23.15 15.13
N GLY A 150 -37.02 -21.99 14.48
CA GLY A 150 -38.02 -20.97 14.80
C GLY A 150 -37.86 -20.16 16.08
N ASP A 151 -37.37 -18.94 15.88
CA ASP A 151 -37.73 -17.69 16.55
C ASP A 151 -37.46 -17.44 18.04
N GLU A 152 -37.09 -16.17 18.23
CA GLU A 152 -37.41 -15.31 19.38
C GLU A 152 -36.35 -15.13 20.47
N LEU A 153 -35.37 -14.27 20.18
CA LEU A 153 -34.89 -13.28 21.15
C LEU A 153 -34.76 -11.91 20.45
N THR A 154 -35.90 -11.25 20.30
CA THR A 154 -36.00 -9.78 20.23
C THR A 154 -35.55 -9.16 21.56
N ILE A 155 -35.12 -7.88 21.52
CA ILE A 155 -34.77 -6.92 22.63
C ILE A 155 -33.23 -6.71 22.68
N ILE A 156 -32.57 -5.63 22.19
CA ILE A 156 -32.91 -4.23 21.83
C ILE A 156 -31.90 -3.73 20.76
N GLU A 157 -32.38 -2.85 19.88
CA GLU A 157 -31.63 -2.08 18.87
C GLU A 157 -30.38 -1.35 19.42
N ASN A 158 -29.20 -1.62 18.83
CA ASN A 158 -28.22 -0.57 18.56
C ASN A 158 -27.27 -1.00 17.42
N ASP A 159 -27.35 -0.26 16.32
CA ASP A 159 -26.45 -0.17 15.16
C ASP A 159 -25.96 -1.49 14.51
N GLY A 160 -26.63 -1.82 13.40
CA GLY A 160 -26.34 -2.95 12.51
C GLY A 160 -25.04 -2.83 11.71
N VAL A 161 -23.91 -2.70 12.39
CA VAL A 161 -22.64 -3.15 11.81
C VAL A 161 -22.59 -4.65 12.03
N SER A 162 -23.18 -5.39 11.08
CA SER A 162 -22.69 -6.74 10.77
C SER A 162 -21.17 -6.59 10.61
N ARG A 163 -20.39 -6.84 11.68
CA ARG A 163 -18.95 -6.63 11.69
C ARG A 163 -18.40 -7.44 10.54
N ALA A 164 -18.16 -6.76 9.41
CA ALA A 164 -17.52 -7.35 8.28
C ALA A 164 -16.25 -7.97 8.86
N PRO A 165 -16.01 -9.27 8.64
CA PRO A 165 -14.89 -9.92 9.28
C PRO A 165 -13.65 -9.10 8.91
N ASN A 166 -12.82 -8.73 9.90
CA ASN A 166 -11.60 -7.92 9.73
C ASN A 166 -10.59 -8.68 8.86
N VAL A 167 -10.92 -8.78 7.59
CA VAL A 167 -10.31 -9.68 6.62
C VAL A 167 -9.64 -8.81 5.58
N VAL A 168 -8.39 -9.13 5.32
CA VAL A 168 -7.61 -8.52 4.27
C VAL A 168 -7.26 -9.61 3.26
N LYS A 169 -7.59 -9.37 1.98
CA LYS A 169 -7.10 -10.18 0.87
C LYS A 169 -6.04 -9.38 0.15
N PHE A 170 -4.90 -10.01 -0.10
CA PHE A 170 -3.77 -9.38 -0.75
C PHE A 170 -3.03 -10.39 -1.63
N GLU A 171 -2.23 -9.88 -2.53
CA GLU A 171 -1.36 -10.66 -3.41
C GLU A 171 0.09 -10.38 -3.07
N VAL A 172 0.91 -11.42 -3.11
CA VAL A 172 2.36 -11.32 -2.95
C VAL A 172 3.04 -11.82 -4.20
N GLN A 173 3.97 -11.01 -4.70
CA GLN A 173 4.69 -11.28 -5.93
C GLN A 173 6.16 -10.94 -5.75
N LEU A 174 7.03 -11.89 -6.13
CA LEU A 174 8.47 -11.64 -6.24
C LEU A 174 8.81 -11.31 -7.70
N TYR A 175 9.45 -10.18 -7.92
CA TYR A 175 9.95 -9.74 -9.22
C TYR A 175 11.48 -9.79 -9.27
N LYS A 176 12.04 -10.10 -10.44
CA LYS A 176 13.45 -9.89 -10.72
C LYS A 176 13.65 -8.48 -11.28
N THR A 177 14.52 -7.70 -10.65
CA THR A 177 14.89 -6.36 -11.12
C THR A 177 16.06 -6.42 -12.10
N ARG A 178 16.34 -5.29 -12.78
CA ARG A 178 17.47 -5.19 -13.72
C ARG A 178 18.84 -5.32 -13.07
N GLU A 179 18.94 -5.07 -11.77
CA GLU A 179 20.20 -5.09 -11.01
C GLU A 179 20.50 -6.46 -10.40
N GLU A 180 19.90 -7.55 -10.92
CA GLU A 180 20.01 -8.90 -10.35
C GLU A 180 19.55 -8.99 -8.87
N LYS A 181 18.77 -8.01 -8.41
CA LYS A 181 18.06 -8.03 -7.12
C LYS A 181 16.63 -8.52 -7.31
N TYR A 182 16.02 -8.99 -6.24
CA TYR A 182 14.61 -9.33 -6.20
C TYR A 182 13.82 -8.27 -5.45
N LEU A 183 12.59 -8.02 -5.90
CA LEU A 183 11.63 -7.12 -5.28
C LEU A 183 10.41 -7.91 -4.85
N LEU A 184 10.14 -7.95 -3.55
CA LEU A 184 8.92 -8.51 -2.98
C LEU A 184 7.86 -7.41 -2.89
N ASP A 185 6.77 -7.58 -3.62
CA ASP A 185 5.63 -6.67 -3.61
C ASP A 185 4.43 -7.27 -2.88
N LEU A 186 3.68 -6.41 -2.17
CA LEU A 186 2.45 -6.75 -1.46
C LEU A 186 1.33 -5.82 -1.95
N GLN A 187 0.34 -6.39 -2.63
CA GLN A 187 -0.77 -5.63 -3.20
C GLN A 187 -2.08 -5.96 -2.50
N ARG A 188 -2.71 -4.96 -1.86
CA ARG A 188 -4.07 -5.11 -1.32
C ARG A 188 -5.06 -5.36 -2.46
N VAL A 189 -5.84 -6.44 -2.35
CA VAL A 189 -6.92 -6.79 -3.28
C VAL A 189 -8.27 -6.39 -2.70
N GLU A 190 -8.50 -6.67 -1.41
CA GLU A 190 -9.76 -6.42 -0.72
C GLU A 190 -9.52 -6.20 0.79
N GLY A 191 -10.43 -5.50 1.45
CA GLY A 191 -10.40 -5.25 2.89
C GLY A 191 -9.89 -3.85 3.27
N PRO A 192 -9.95 -3.49 4.56
CA PRO A 192 -9.62 -2.15 5.04
C PRO A 192 -8.15 -1.77 4.81
N GLN A 193 -7.90 -0.52 4.40
CA GLN A 193 -6.55 -0.05 4.07
C GLN A 193 -5.63 0.00 5.29
N PHE A 194 -6.09 0.49 6.43
CA PHE A 194 -5.28 0.57 7.65
C PHE A 194 -4.92 -0.82 8.19
N LEU A 195 -5.87 -1.78 8.19
CA LEU A 195 -5.56 -3.17 8.55
C LEU A 195 -4.51 -3.80 7.61
N PHE A 196 -4.53 -3.45 6.33
CA PHE A 196 -3.48 -3.90 5.41
C PHE A 196 -2.12 -3.29 5.75
N LEU A 197 -2.07 -2.02 6.16
CA LEU A 197 -0.83 -1.39 6.61
C LEU A 197 -0.32 -2.02 7.92
N ASP A 198 -1.21 -2.33 8.86
CA ASP A 198 -0.86 -3.04 10.09
C ASP A 198 -0.29 -4.42 9.79
N LEU A 199 -0.91 -5.15 8.86
CA LEU A 199 -0.40 -6.43 8.35
C LEU A 199 1.00 -6.26 7.73
N CYS A 200 1.21 -5.24 6.88
CA CYS A 200 2.51 -4.99 6.28
C CYS A 200 3.57 -4.71 7.36
N ALA A 201 3.25 -3.90 8.37
CA ALA A 201 4.17 -3.63 9.48
C ALA A 201 4.49 -4.90 10.28
N ALA A 202 3.48 -5.71 10.61
CA ALA A 202 3.67 -6.99 11.30
C ALA A 202 4.49 -7.98 10.46
N PHE A 203 4.23 -8.05 9.15
CA PHE A 203 4.97 -8.88 8.20
C PHE A 203 6.44 -8.47 8.12
N LEU A 204 6.72 -7.16 8.03
CA LEU A 204 8.09 -6.63 8.04
C LEU A 204 8.82 -6.95 9.33
N ALA A 205 8.14 -6.90 10.48
CA ALA A 205 8.73 -7.25 11.76
C ALA A 205 9.11 -8.74 11.86
N GLN A 206 8.38 -9.63 11.16
CA GLN A 206 8.67 -11.07 11.16
C GLN A 206 9.71 -11.50 10.13
N LEU A 207 10.01 -10.68 9.12
CA LEU A 207 11.06 -11.01 8.15
C LEU A 207 12.43 -10.96 8.81
N ARG A 208 12.96 -12.14 9.15
CA ARG A 208 14.30 -12.31 9.72
C ARG A 208 15.35 -12.26 8.61
N VAL A 209 15.57 -11.05 8.12
CA VAL A 209 16.61 -10.63 7.16
C VAL A 209 16.33 -11.00 5.70
N LEU A 210 16.09 -9.96 4.89
CA LEU A 210 16.18 -9.93 3.43
C LEU A 210 17.40 -9.12 3.00
#